data_AF-A0A7S3SHN7-F1
#
_entry.id   AF-A0A7S3SHN7-F1
#
_cell.length_a   1.000
_cell.length_b   1.000
_cell.length_c   1.000
_cell.angle_alpha   90.00
_cell.angle_beta   90.00
_cell.angle_gamma   90.00
#
_symmetry.space_group_name_H-M   'P 1'
#
loop_
_entity.id
_entity.type
_entity.pdbx_description
1 polymer ?
#
loop_
_entity_poly.entity_id
_entity_poly.type
_entity_poly.pdbx_seq_one_letter_code
_entity_poly.pdbx_strand_id
1 'polypeptide(L)'
;SAEWLLGAAVGGLLFRCQCLANRAACQLRLRQFSSCVDDSTAALAALGNDVVEPAMRALRLKLLARRGMALCQMMRYDEASADYAAAVDMDPNDEQLKHDLEAIEAARKQTHGQ
;
A
#
# COMPACT_ATOMS: atom_id res chain seq x y z
N SER A 1 13.26 -22.27 12.33
CA SER A 1 14.06 -21.53 13.31
C SER A 1 14.08 -20.06 12.94
N ALA A 2 13.43 -19.23 13.76
CA ALA A 2 13.24 -17.80 13.53
C ALA A 2 14.38 -17.01 14.22
N GLU A 3 15.58 -17.07 13.64
CA GLU A 3 16.78 -16.38 14.18
C GLU A 3 17.02 -14.99 13.56
N TRP A 4 16.15 -14.52 12.65
CA TRP A 4 16.27 -13.20 12.03
C TRP A 4 15.62 -12.06 12.83
N LEU A 5 14.94 -12.36 13.95
CA LEU A 5 14.13 -11.37 14.69
C LEU A 5 14.82 -10.74 15.89
N LEU A 6 15.99 -11.22 16.33
CA LEU A 6 16.57 -10.84 17.62
C LEU A 6 17.79 -9.89 17.55
N GLY A 7 18.25 -9.47 16.38
CA GLY A 7 19.51 -8.72 16.30
C GLY A 7 19.61 -7.76 15.12
N ALA A 8 18.89 -6.62 15.18
CA ALA A 8 19.33 -5.30 14.66
C ALA A 8 18.13 -4.34 14.63
N ALA A 9 18.13 -3.39 15.57
CA ALA A 9 17.43 -2.10 15.63
C ALA A 9 16.20 -1.90 14.73
N VAL A 10 15.09 -1.45 15.33
CA VAL A 10 13.86 -0.95 14.65
C VAL A 10 14.15 -0.08 13.40
N GLY A 11 15.28 0.62 13.35
CA GLY A 11 15.77 1.35 12.17
C GLY A 11 16.06 0.49 10.92
N GLY A 12 16.51 -0.76 11.06
CA GLY A 12 16.81 -1.65 9.93
C GLY A 12 15.56 -2.13 9.19
N LEU A 13 14.48 -2.43 9.92
CA LEU A 13 13.19 -2.79 9.33
C LEU A 13 12.56 -1.59 8.59
N LEU A 14 12.51 -0.43 9.26
CA LEU A 14 11.99 0.80 8.68
C LEU A 14 12.77 1.19 7.41
N PHE A 15 14.10 1.11 7.44
CA PHE A 15 14.94 1.41 6.29
C PHE A 15 14.65 0.48 5.09
N ARG A 16 14.51 -0.82 5.33
CA ARG A 16 14.15 -1.79 4.27
C ARG A 16 12.79 -1.48 3.66
N CYS A 17 11.78 -1.19 4.49
CA CYS A 17 10.45 -0.82 4.02
C CYS A 17 10.47 0.50 3.22
N GLN A 18 11.31 1.46 3.62
CA GLN A 18 11.47 2.71 2.89
C GLN A 18 12.09 2.50 1.49
N CYS A 19 13.09 1.62 1.39
CA CYS A 19 13.66 1.24 0.10
C CYS A 19 12.62 0.58 -0.81
N LEU A 20 11.81 -0.35 -0.27
CA LEU A 20 10.72 -0.99 -1.01
C LEU A 20 9.68 0.03 -1.47
N ALA A 21 9.28 0.95 -0.59
CA ALA A 21 8.35 2.02 -0.95
C ALA A 21 8.91 2.87 -2.09
N ASN A 22 10.17 3.31 -2.01
CA ASN A 22 10.80 4.10 -3.06
C ASN A 22 10.87 3.34 -4.39
N ARG A 23 11.19 2.04 -4.35
CA ARG A 23 11.20 1.18 -5.53
C ARG A 23 9.80 1.04 -6.15
N ALA A 24 8.77 0.84 -5.33
CA ALA A 24 7.37 0.81 -5.76
C ALA A 24 6.93 2.11 -6.46
N ALA A 25 7.34 3.28 -5.95
CA ALA A 25 7.07 4.56 -6.61
C ALA A 25 7.71 4.66 -8.00
N CYS A 26 8.96 4.20 -8.14
CA CYS A 26 9.63 4.16 -9.44
C CYS A 26 8.91 3.21 -10.41
N GLN A 27 8.51 2.02 -9.93
CA GLN A 27 7.79 1.03 -10.73
C GLN A 27 6.44 1.53 -11.23
N LEU A 28 5.69 2.31 -10.43
CA LEU A 28 4.46 2.98 -10.88
C LEU A 28 4.71 3.89 -12.08
N ARG A 29 5.78 4.70 -12.02
CA ARG A 29 6.16 5.58 -13.14
C ARG A 29 6.61 4.81 -14.37
N LEU A 30 7.24 3.65 -14.18
CA LEU A 30 7.67 2.73 -15.24
C LEU A 30 6.54 1.81 -15.74
N ARG A 31 5.33 1.93 -15.20
CA ARG A 31 4.16 1.06 -15.49
C ARG A 31 4.42 -0.43 -15.20
N GLN A 32 5.34 -0.74 -14.29
CA GLN A 32 5.62 -2.08 -13.79
C GLN A 32 4.70 -2.41 -12.61
N PHE A 33 3.40 -2.56 -12.90
CA PHE A 33 2.37 -2.65 -11.87
C PHE A 33 2.46 -3.91 -11.01
N SER A 34 2.76 -5.07 -11.61
CA SER A 34 2.93 -6.33 -10.87
C SER A 34 4.04 -6.23 -9.81
N SER A 35 5.23 -5.79 -10.21
CA SER A 35 6.36 -5.62 -9.30
C SER A 35 6.09 -4.61 -8.19
N CYS A 36 5.35 -3.54 -8.50
CA CYS A 36 4.90 -2.56 -7.51
C CYS A 36 3.99 -3.21 -6.45
N VAL A 37 3.08 -4.07 -6.87
CA VAL A 37 2.18 -4.80 -5.96
C VAL A 37 2.98 -5.75 -5.08
N ASP A 38 3.96 -6.47 -5.63
CA ASP A 38 4.82 -7.39 -4.88
C ASP A 38 5.63 -6.65 -3.81
N ASP A 39 6.31 -5.57 -4.19
CA ASP A 39 7.14 -4.77 -3.28
C ASP A 39 6.31 -4.13 -2.18
N SER A 40 5.13 -3.61 -2.54
CA SER A 40 4.23 -2.98 -1.58
C SER A 40 3.66 -4.02 -0.61
N THR A 41 3.32 -5.21 -1.10
CA THR A 41 2.81 -6.30 -0.27
C THR A 41 3.85 -6.80 0.72
N ALA A 42 5.11 -6.99 0.27
CA ALA A 42 6.21 -7.39 1.14
C ALA A 42 6.45 -6.36 2.26
N ALA A 43 6.44 -5.07 1.92
CA ALA A 43 6.63 -4.00 2.91
C ALA A 43 5.45 -3.91 3.89
N LEU A 44 4.21 -4.01 3.42
CA LEU A 44 3.01 -3.98 4.27
C LEU A 44 2.94 -5.16 5.23
N ALA A 45 3.33 -6.35 4.77
CA ALA A 45 3.43 -7.55 5.61
C ALA A 45 4.49 -7.36 6.72
N ALA A 46 5.61 -6.74 6.39
CA ALA A 46 6.70 -6.49 7.33
C ALA A 46 6.37 -5.40 8.38
N LEU A 47 5.60 -4.37 7.99
CA LEU A 47 5.15 -3.32 8.91
C LEU A 47 4.04 -3.78 9.86
N GLY A 48 3.23 -4.77 9.47
CA GLY A 48 2.07 -5.20 10.24
C GLY A 48 0.96 -4.16 10.32
N ASN A 49 -0.18 -4.53 10.92
CA ASN A 49 -1.34 -3.63 11.06
C ASN A 49 -1.25 -2.74 12.31
N ASP A 50 -0.61 -3.23 13.38
CA ASP A 50 -0.49 -2.54 14.66
C ASP A 50 0.71 -1.58 14.67
N VAL A 51 0.60 -0.53 13.85
CA VAL A 51 1.68 0.45 13.68
C VAL A 51 1.46 1.63 14.63
N VAL A 52 2.21 1.65 15.73
CA VAL A 52 2.17 2.73 16.73
C VAL A 52 2.99 3.94 16.28
N GLU A 53 4.16 3.70 15.67
CA GLU A 53 5.10 4.76 15.30
C GLU A 53 4.61 5.61 14.12
N PRO A 54 4.64 6.95 14.22
CA PRO A 54 4.10 7.84 13.20
C PRO A 54 4.80 7.71 11.84
N ALA A 55 6.12 7.50 11.84
CA ALA A 55 6.89 7.32 10.61
C ALA A 55 6.49 6.03 9.87
N MET A 56 6.27 4.94 10.61
CA MET A 56 5.81 3.67 10.04
C MET A 56 4.36 3.77 9.56
N ARG A 57 3.50 4.53 10.28
CA ARG A 57 2.11 4.79 9.88
C ARG A 57 2.05 5.53 8.55
N ALA A 58 2.83 6.62 8.42
CA ALA A 58 2.92 7.38 7.18
C ALA A 58 3.50 6.56 6.02
N LEU A 59 4.46 5.68 6.30
CA LEU A 59 5.02 4.77 5.29
C LEU A 59 3.99 3.73 4.83
N ARG A 60 3.22 3.17 5.77
CA ARG A 60 2.14 2.21 5.50
C ARG A 60 1.06 2.84 4.61
N LEU A 61 0.61 4.06 4.92
CA LEU A 61 -0.33 4.81 4.07
C LEU A 61 0.18 4.96 2.63
N LYS A 62 1.44 5.35 2.45
CA LYS A 62 2.07 5.46 1.12
C LYS A 62 2.09 4.13 0.37
N LEU A 63 2.35 3.03 1.06
CA LEU A 63 2.39 1.69 0.46
C LEU A 63 1.00 1.22 0.04
N LEU A 64 -0.02 1.43 0.89
CA LEU A 64 -1.43 1.14 0.56
C LEU A 64 -1.88 1.91 -0.68
N ALA A 65 -1.68 3.23 -0.70
CA ALA A 65 -2.05 4.05 -1.85
C ALA A 65 -1.32 3.63 -3.14
N ARG A 66 -0.02 3.32 -3.07
CA ARG A 66 0.77 2.87 -4.23
C ARG A 66 0.32 1.52 -4.75
N ARG A 67 0.05 0.56 -3.86
CA ARG A 67 -0.47 -0.75 -4.23
C ARG A 67 -1.86 -0.63 -4.84
N GLY A 68 -2.75 0.15 -4.22
CA GLY A 68 -4.08 0.45 -4.75
C GLY A 68 -4.04 1.06 -6.15
N MET A 69 -3.20 2.07 -6.38
CA MET A 69 -3.00 2.64 -7.73
C MET A 69 -2.51 1.60 -8.74
N ALA A 70 -1.53 0.77 -8.39
CA ALA A 70 -1.03 -0.28 -9.28
C ALA A 70 -2.12 -1.30 -9.61
N LEU A 71 -2.93 -1.69 -8.63
CA LEU A 71 -4.07 -2.61 -8.79
C LEU A 71 -5.16 -2.01 -9.69
N CYS A 72 -5.49 -0.73 -9.54
CA CYS A 72 -6.40 -0.03 -10.44
C CYS A 72 -5.92 -0.06 -11.89
N GLN A 73 -4.63 0.15 -12.13
CA GLN A 73 -4.05 0.06 -13.47
C GLN A 73 -4.08 -1.36 -14.05
N MET A 74 -4.23 -2.37 -13.19
CA MET A 74 -4.42 -3.78 -13.57
C MET A 74 -5.89 -4.20 -13.60
N MET A 75 -6.84 -3.26 -13.44
CA MET A 75 -8.29 -3.52 -13.32
C MET A 75 -8.70 -4.43 -12.15
N ARG A 76 -7.83 -4.57 -11.13
CA ARG A 76 -8.09 -5.34 -9.91
C ARG A 76 -8.76 -4.45 -8.86
N TYR A 77 -9.96 -3.97 -9.19
CA TYR A 77 -10.64 -2.93 -8.41
C TYR A 77 -11.09 -3.39 -7.00
N ASP A 78 -11.42 -4.67 -6.82
CA ASP A 78 -11.75 -5.22 -5.50
C ASP A 78 -10.59 -5.06 -4.51
N GLU A 79 -9.40 -5.50 -4.91
CA GLU A 79 -8.20 -5.40 -4.08
C GLU A 79 -7.77 -3.94 -3.88
N ALA A 80 -7.86 -3.11 -4.93
CA ALA A 80 -7.57 -1.70 -4.82
C ALA A 80 -8.50 -0.99 -3.82
N SER A 81 -9.79 -1.33 -3.84
CA SER A 81 -10.78 -0.76 -2.90
C SER A 81 -10.47 -1.14 -1.46
N ALA A 82 -10.01 -2.36 -1.21
CA ALA A 82 -9.60 -2.80 0.13
C ALA A 82 -8.38 -2.02 0.64
N ASP A 83 -7.41 -1.74 -0.23
CA ASP A 83 -6.23 -0.94 0.12
C ASP A 83 -6.58 0.49 0.48
N TYR A 84 -7.44 1.13 -0.33
CA TYR A 84 -7.87 2.50 -0.08
C TYR A 84 -8.80 2.60 1.13
N ALA A 85 -9.68 1.62 1.37
CA ALA A 85 -10.49 1.57 2.58
C ALA A 85 -9.63 1.47 3.84
N ALA A 86 -8.59 0.62 3.84
CA ALA A 86 -7.63 0.56 4.95
C ALA A 86 -6.85 1.87 5.12
N ALA A 87 -6.55 2.58 4.03
CA ALA A 87 -5.87 3.87 4.10
C ALA A 87 -6.78 4.97 4.70
N VAL A 88 -8.06 5.00 4.33
CA VAL A 88 -9.07 5.92 4.90
C VAL A 88 -9.33 5.63 6.38
N ASP A 89 -9.36 4.37 6.80
CA ASP A 89 -9.49 3.99 8.22
C ASP A 89 -8.30 4.53 9.05
N MET A 90 -7.09 4.51 8.46
CA MET A 90 -5.88 5.01 9.09
C MET A 90 -5.78 6.55 9.12
N ASP A 91 -6.24 7.23 8.07
CA ASP A 91 -6.31 8.69 8.00
C ASP A 91 -7.67 9.17 7.46
N PRO A 92 -8.69 9.26 8.32
CA PRO A 92 -10.04 9.63 7.91
C PRO A 92 -10.18 11.12 7.58
N ASN A 93 -9.14 11.93 7.76
CA ASN A 93 -9.16 13.35 7.39
C ASN A 93 -8.56 13.61 6.00
N ASP A 94 -7.96 12.59 5.37
CA ASP A 94 -7.42 12.70 4.02
C ASP A 94 -8.55 12.58 2.99
N GLU A 95 -9.04 13.73 2.54
CA GLU A 95 -10.10 13.82 1.52
C GLU A 95 -9.67 13.24 0.17
N GLN A 96 -8.36 13.22 -0.15
CA GLN A 96 -7.88 12.63 -1.39
C GLN A 96 -8.06 11.10 -1.36
N LEU A 97 -7.77 10.45 -0.23
CA LEU A 97 -7.97 9.00 -0.08
C LEU A 97 -9.45 8.62 -0.20
N LYS A 98 -10.37 9.43 0.34
CA LYS A 98 -11.81 9.21 0.21
C LYS A 98 -12.26 9.32 -1.25
N HIS A 99 -11.85 10.41 -1.91
CA HIS A 99 -12.21 10.64 -3.30
C HIS A 99 -11.66 9.54 -4.23
N ASP A 100 -10.42 9.10 -4.01
CA ASP A 100 -9.84 7.97 -4.73
C ASP A 100 -10.63 6.67 -4.47
N LEU A 101 -11.01 6.38 -3.22
CA LEU A 101 -11.82 5.21 -2.87
C LEU A 101 -13.17 5.21 -3.61
N GLU A 102 -13.87 6.34 -3.60
CA GLU A 102 -15.16 6.50 -4.31
C GLU A 102 -15.01 6.26 -5.81
N ALA A 103 -13.94 6.78 -6.42
CA ALA A 103 -13.65 6.57 -7.84
C ALA A 103 -13.40 5.08 -8.16
N ILE A 104 -12.68 4.37 -7.28
CA ILE A 104 -12.39 2.94 -7.43
C ILE A 104 -13.67 2.12 -7.30
N GLU A 105 -14.53 2.43 -6.33
CA GLU A 105 -15.81 1.74 -6.15
C GLU A 105 -16.76 1.97 -7.34
N ALA A 106 -16.76 3.18 -7.91
CA ALA A 106 -17.50 3.48 -9.13
C ALA A 106 -16.98 2.66 -10.33
N ALA A 107 -15.66 2.51 -10.48
CA ALA A 107 -15.06 1.66 -11.51
C ALA A 107 -15.42 0.18 -11.30
N ARG A 108 -15.35 -0.32 -10.06
CA ARG A 108 -15.69 -1.70 -9.70
C ARG A 108 -17.12 -2.07 -10.09
N LYS A 109 -18.09 -1.17 -9.86
CA LYS A 109 -19.51 -1.37 -10.23
C LYS A 109 -19.70 -1.45 -11.75
N GLN A 110 -18.94 -0.67 -12.51
CA GLN A 110 -19.00 -0.70 -13.98
C GLN A 110 -18.45 -2.01 -14.55
N THR A 111 -17.40 -2.57 -13.96
CA THR A 111 -16.82 -3.85 -14.40
C THR A 111 -17.74 -5.05 -14.14
N HIS A 112 -18.53 -5.03 -13.06
CA HIS A 112 -19.48 -6.12 -12.73
C HIS A 112 -20.85 -5.97 -13.40
N GLY A 113 -21.12 -4.83 -14.02
CA GLY A 113 -22.38 -4.53 -14.72
C GLY A 113 -22.33 -4.80 -16.23
N GLN A 114 -21.28 -5.45 -16.75
CA GLN A 114 -21.13 -5.83 -18.16
C GLN A 114 -21.25 -7.34 -18.37
#